data_AF-A0A964HCU8-F1
#
_entry.id   AF-A0A964HCU8-F1
#
_cell.length_a   1.000
_cell.length_b   1.000
_cell.length_c   1.000
_cell.angle_alpha   90.00
_cell.angle_beta   90.00
_cell.angle_gamma   90.00
#
_symmetry.space_group_name_H-M   'P 1'
#
loop_
_entity.id
_entity.type
_entity.pdbx_description
1 polymer ?
#
loop_
_entity_poly.entity_id
_entity_poly.type
_entity_poly.pdbx_seq_one_letter_code
_entity_poly.pdbx_strand_id
1 'polypeptide(L)'
;AVNRITGFDLPCIIVTKGLPVQSDLVSIAGERGIPVLRTDLDTTDFIHRFSSYVDNKLAPTTSMHGALVDVYGVGMLFTGESGIGKSECALDLVERGHRLVADDVVFIKRRGQSVLIGYGNQMLQHHMEIRGVGIIDLAALFGIRAVRMRKRIEVEVRLKRWSDDEDYDRLGLDEKPTTILGAEIPLVTVPVIPGKNISVVAEVIAMNFLLKIYGYRTPEEFNRRLQESMQKKFEAGRFEDEDTE
;
A
#
# COMPACT_ATOMS: atom_id res chain seq x y z
N ALA A 1 34.74 31.34 12.05
CA ALA A 1 33.93 30.13 11.76
C ALA A 1 32.46 30.46 11.56
N VAL A 2 31.82 31.15 12.52
CA VAL A 2 30.39 31.54 12.46
C VAL A 2 30.01 32.26 11.17
N ASN A 3 30.74 33.33 10.80
CA ASN A 3 30.50 34.08 9.54
C ASN A 3 30.55 33.23 8.25
N ARG A 4 31.30 32.12 8.26
CA ARG A 4 31.40 31.21 7.12
C ARG A 4 30.19 30.29 7.05
N ILE A 5 29.73 29.78 8.19
CA ILE A 5 28.54 28.91 8.28
C ILE A 5 27.28 29.71 7.97
N THR A 6 27.14 30.90 8.54
CA THR A 6 26.00 31.78 8.26
C THR A 6 26.04 32.41 6.87
N GLY A 7 27.10 32.15 6.09
CA GLY A 7 27.24 32.62 4.69
C GLY A 7 26.50 31.76 3.67
N PHE A 8 26.00 30.59 4.09
CA PHE A 8 25.12 29.75 3.30
C PHE A 8 23.66 30.16 3.51
N ASP A 9 22.81 29.83 2.54
CA ASP A 9 21.36 29.96 2.67
C ASP A 9 20.83 28.83 3.58
N LEU A 10 20.78 29.11 4.88
CA LEU A 10 20.41 28.15 5.91
C LEU A 10 18.97 28.38 6.40
N PRO A 11 18.12 27.35 6.42
CA PRO A 11 16.77 27.50 6.95
C PRO A 11 16.74 27.74 8.46
N CYS A 12 17.70 27.18 9.21
CA CYS A 12 17.89 27.43 10.64
C CYS A 12 19.24 26.85 11.13
N ILE A 13 19.63 27.22 12.36
CA ILE A 13 20.74 26.61 13.11
C ILE A 13 20.17 26.00 14.39
N ILE A 14 20.56 24.77 14.72
CA ILE A 14 20.06 24.06 15.90
C ILE A 14 21.23 23.67 16.81
N VAL A 15 21.20 24.17 18.05
CA VAL A 15 22.18 23.85 19.09
C VAL A 15 21.61 22.72 19.97
N THR A 16 22.32 21.59 19.99
CA THR A 16 21.90 20.36 20.70
C THR A 16 22.56 20.26 22.09
N LYS A 17 22.22 19.20 22.85
CA LYS A 17 22.77 18.88 24.19
C LYS A 17 22.56 19.95 25.25
N GLY A 18 21.61 20.86 25.02
CA GLY A 18 21.36 21.97 25.94
C GLY A 18 22.58 22.87 26.10
N LEU A 19 23.49 22.93 25.12
CA LEU A 19 24.67 23.79 25.21
C LEU A 19 24.25 25.26 25.18
N PRO A 20 24.97 26.15 25.90
CA PRO A 20 24.73 27.58 25.82
C PRO A 20 25.03 28.08 24.40
N VAL A 21 24.15 28.93 23.87
CA VAL A 21 24.33 29.55 22.55
C VAL A 21 25.20 30.79 22.71
N GLN A 22 26.27 30.90 21.93
CA GLN A 22 27.16 32.06 21.96
C GLN A 22 26.44 33.31 21.43
N SER A 23 26.62 34.46 22.09
CA SER A 23 26.02 35.74 21.71
C SER A 23 26.31 36.13 20.27
N ASP A 24 27.56 35.95 19.83
CA ASP A 24 28.01 36.30 18.48
C ASP A 24 27.25 35.53 17.40
N LEU A 25 26.93 34.25 17.67
CA LEU A 25 26.12 33.44 16.77
C LEU A 25 24.70 33.99 16.65
N VAL A 26 24.09 34.39 17.77
CA VAL A 26 22.73 34.95 17.78
C VAL A 26 22.68 36.28 17.04
N SER A 27 23.64 37.17 17.28
CA SER A 27 23.73 38.46 16.60
C SER A 27 23.91 38.29 15.08
N ILE A 28 24.91 37.50 14.65
CA ILE A 28 25.19 37.30 13.22
C ILE A 28 24.04 36.57 12.52
N ALA A 29 23.42 35.58 13.17
CA ALA A 29 22.27 34.87 12.61
C ALA A 29 21.04 35.80 12.53
N GLY A 30 20.82 36.64 13.55
CA GLY A 30 19.74 37.63 13.59
C GLY A 30 19.85 38.67 12.47
N GLU A 31 21.05 39.21 12.23
CA GLU A 31 21.32 40.13 11.11
C GLU A 31 21.01 39.50 9.73
N ARG A 32 21.11 38.17 9.63
CA ARG A 32 20.86 37.41 8.39
C ARG A 32 19.48 36.76 8.36
N GLY A 33 18.64 36.98 9.37
CA GLY A 33 17.30 36.39 9.44
C GLY A 33 17.27 34.86 9.62
N ILE A 34 18.36 34.25 10.11
CA ILE A 34 18.47 32.81 10.32
C ILE A 34 18.00 32.47 11.75
N PRO A 35 16.94 31.67 11.93
CA PRO A 35 16.50 31.25 13.27
C PRO A 35 17.54 30.37 13.97
N VAL A 36 17.83 30.67 15.25
CA VAL A 36 18.68 29.84 16.11
C VAL A 36 17.79 29.14 17.15
N LEU A 37 17.74 27.82 17.07
CA LEU A 37 16.94 26.96 17.94
C LEU A 37 17.84 26.18 18.89
N ARG A 38 17.32 25.80 20.05
CA ARG A 38 18.06 25.01 21.05
C ARG A 38 17.22 23.82 21.50
N THR A 39 17.89 22.69 21.74
CA THR A 39 17.29 21.47 22.29
C THR A 39 18.24 20.79 23.27
N ASP A 40 17.67 20.14 24.28
CA ASP A 40 18.42 19.35 25.27
C ASP A 40 18.73 17.92 24.78
N LEU A 41 18.20 17.53 23.62
CA LEU A 41 18.47 16.22 23.02
C LEU A 41 19.95 16.06 22.65
N ASP A 42 20.45 14.83 22.80
CA ASP A 42 21.77 14.46 22.27
C ASP A 42 21.82 14.69 20.75
N THR A 43 23.00 15.06 20.24
CA THR A 43 23.19 15.38 18.81
C THR A 43 22.77 14.22 17.90
N THR A 44 23.12 12.97 18.25
CA THR A 44 22.81 11.80 17.43
C THR A 44 21.32 11.49 17.46
N ASP A 45 20.70 11.50 18.63
CA ASP A 45 19.24 11.29 18.78
C ASP A 45 18.45 12.39 18.07
N PHE A 46 18.86 13.64 18.22
CA PHE A 46 18.24 14.77 17.54
C PHE A 46 18.29 14.62 16.01
N ILE A 47 19.48 14.31 15.45
CA ILE A 47 19.65 14.13 14.01
C ILE A 47 18.74 13.00 13.51
N HIS A 48 18.70 11.84 14.19
CA HIS A 48 17.82 10.73 13.77
C HIS A 48 16.34 11.11 13.74
N ARG A 49 15.85 11.78 14.80
CA ARG A 49 14.45 12.22 14.88
C ARG A 49 14.12 13.28 13.85
N PHE A 50 15.02 14.27 13.70
CA PHE A 50 14.83 15.38 12.79
C PHE A 50 14.87 14.92 11.33
N SER A 51 15.87 14.12 10.95
CA SER A 51 15.93 13.51 9.62
C SER A 51 14.67 12.71 9.32
N SER A 52 14.23 11.83 10.23
CA SER A 52 12.99 11.05 10.03
C SER A 52 11.75 11.94 9.87
N TYR A 53 11.67 13.04 10.63
CA TYR A 53 10.58 14.01 10.53
C TYR A 53 10.58 14.72 9.18
N VAL A 54 11.74 15.26 8.77
CA VAL A 54 11.92 15.97 7.49
C VAL A 54 11.66 15.02 6.32
N ASP A 55 12.23 13.82 6.34
CA ASP A 55 12.01 12.79 5.31
C ASP A 55 10.52 12.48 5.15
N ASN A 56 9.78 12.35 6.25
CA ASN A 56 8.34 12.09 6.18
C ASN A 56 7.51 13.31 5.75
N LYS A 57 7.98 14.53 6.03
CA LYS A 57 7.29 15.78 5.62
C LYS A 57 7.53 16.12 4.15
N LEU A 58 8.72 15.84 3.65
CA LEU A 58 9.13 16.08 2.27
C LEU A 58 8.95 14.86 1.36
N ALA A 59 8.52 13.72 1.92
CA ALA A 59 8.21 12.51 1.18
C ALA A 59 7.28 12.79 -0.02
N PRO A 60 7.57 12.25 -1.23
CA PRO A 60 6.70 12.36 -2.39
C PRO A 60 5.29 11.88 -2.07
N THR A 61 4.29 12.62 -2.59
CA THR A 61 2.87 12.30 -2.41
C THR A 61 2.14 12.36 -3.74
N THR A 62 1.07 11.58 -3.85
CA THR A 62 0.09 11.63 -4.93
C THR A 62 -1.29 11.26 -4.37
N SER A 63 -2.32 11.39 -5.18
CA SER A 63 -3.67 10.89 -4.88
C SER A 63 -4.16 10.04 -6.05
N MET A 64 -4.86 8.96 -5.74
CA MET A 64 -5.46 8.08 -6.74
C MET A 64 -6.93 7.87 -6.42
N HIS A 65 -7.75 7.72 -7.47
CA HIS A 65 -9.15 7.39 -7.32
C HIS A 65 -9.30 5.89 -7.11
N GLY A 66 -9.98 5.48 -6.04
CA GLY A 66 -10.04 4.08 -5.62
C GLY A 66 -10.43 3.90 -4.15
N ALA A 67 -10.40 2.64 -3.72
CA ALA A 67 -10.63 2.28 -2.32
C ALA A 67 -9.38 1.59 -1.76
N LEU A 68 -9.04 1.84 -0.50
CA LEU A 68 -7.96 1.16 0.20
C LEU A 68 -8.53 0.42 1.40
N VAL A 69 -8.30 -0.89 1.44
CA VAL A 69 -8.83 -1.78 2.47
C VAL A 69 -7.69 -2.62 3.06
N ASP A 70 -7.72 -2.81 4.38
CA ASP A 70 -6.83 -3.71 5.11
C ASP A 70 -7.49 -5.09 5.23
N VAL A 71 -7.11 -6.01 4.34
CA VAL A 71 -7.66 -7.37 4.24
C VAL A 71 -6.65 -8.36 4.81
N TYR A 72 -6.99 -9.01 5.93
CA TYR A 72 -6.07 -9.91 6.67
C TYR A 72 -4.68 -9.31 6.99
N GLY A 73 -4.58 -7.98 7.11
CA GLY A 73 -3.29 -7.33 7.32
C GLY A 73 -2.55 -6.95 6.04
N VAL A 74 -3.12 -7.18 4.86
CA VAL A 74 -2.61 -6.75 3.56
C VAL A 74 -3.38 -5.51 3.12
N GLY A 75 -2.69 -4.41 2.82
CA GLY A 75 -3.28 -3.21 2.26
C GLY A 75 -3.48 -3.34 0.76
N MET A 76 -4.74 -3.41 0.37
CA MET A 76 -5.17 -3.62 -1.01
C MET A 76 -5.76 -2.34 -1.56
N LEU A 77 -5.10 -1.78 -2.59
CA LEU A 77 -5.59 -0.60 -3.32
C LEU A 77 -6.46 -1.06 -4.50
N PHE A 78 -7.77 -0.88 -4.39
CA PHE A 78 -8.72 -1.16 -5.45
C PHE A 78 -8.77 0.01 -6.44
N THR A 79 -8.41 -0.26 -7.69
CA THR A 79 -8.47 0.69 -8.81
C THR A 79 -9.42 0.18 -9.89
N GLY A 80 -9.83 1.06 -10.81
CA GLY A 80 -10.75 0.71 -11.89
C GLY A 80 -11.70 1.85 -12.25
N GLU A 81 -12.48 1.65 -13.31
CA GLU A 81 -13.43 2.65 -13.82
C GLU A 81 -14.45 3.12 -12.76
N SER A 82 -15.01 4.31 -12.96
CA SER A 82 -16.09 4.80 -12.09
C SER A 82 -17.33 3.91 -12.20
N GLY A 83 -17.96 3.61 -11.06
CA GLY A 83 -19.14 2.75 -11.01
C GLY A 83 -18.89 1.26 -11.27
N ILE A 84 -17.64 0.79 -11.24
CA ILE A 84 -17.30 -0.62 -11.44
C ILE A 84 -17.54 -1.51 -10.21
N GLY A 85 -17.82 -0.93 -9.04
CA GLY A 85 -18.04 -1.69 -7.79
C GLY A 85 -16.94 -1.56 -6.73
N LYS A 86 -16.08 -0.52 -6.78
CA LYS A 86 -14.96 -0.36 -5.82
C LYS A 86 -15.46 -0.15 -4.39
N SER A 87 -16.38 0.80 -4.20
CA SER A 87 -16.96 1.14 -2.90
C SER A 87 -17.82 0.00 -2.35
N GLU A 88 -18.59 -0.68 -3.21
CA GLU A 88 -19.40 -1.83 -2.86
C GLU A 88 -18.54 -3.03 -2.42
N CYS A 89 -17.44 -3.31 -3.13
CA CYS A 89 -16.46 -4.31 -2.72
C CYS A 89 -15.80 -3.94 -1.38
N ALA A 90 -15.46 -2.66 -1.18
CA ALA A 90 -14.88 -2.20 0.08
C ALA A 90 -15.86 -2.35 1.26
N LEU A 91 -17.15 -2.07 1.03
CA LEU A 91 -18.21 -2.22 2.04
C LEU A 91 -18.44 -3.69 2.42
N ASP A 92 -18.54 -4.60 1.44
CA ASP A 92 -18.70 -6.04 1.70
C ASP A 92 -17.48 -6.61 2.45
N LEU A 93 -16.26 -6.15 2.11
CA LEU A 93 -15.06 -6.49 2.90
C LEU A 93 -15.15 -5.98 4.35
N VAL A 94 -15.65 -4.76 4.58
CA VAL A 94 -15.85 -4.23 5.93
C VAL A 94 -16.88 -5.06 6.71
N GLU A 95 -17.99 -5.44 6.08
CA GLU A 95 -19.01 -6.31 6.68
C GLU A 95 -18.42 -7.68 7.09
N ARG A 96 -17.47 -8.19 6.31
CA ARG A 96 -16.69 -9.41 6.59
C ARG A 96 -15.62 -9.25 7.68
N GLY A 97 -15.46 -8.05 8.25
CA GLY A 97 -14.55 -7.77 9.35
C GLY A 97 -13.19 -7.19 8.95
N HIS A 98 -13.01 -6.82 7.67
CA HIS A 98 -11.85 -6.08 7.21
C HIS A 98 -11.98 -4.59 7.53
N ARG A 99 -10.94 -3.79 7.26
CA ARG A 99 -10.91 -2.38 7.69
C ARG A 99 -10.79 -1.43 6.52
N LEU A 100 -11.73 -0.50 6.37
CA LEU A 100 -11.61 0.58 5.41
C LEU A 100 -10.51 1.56 5.85
N VAL A 101 -9.66 1.94 4.91
CA VAL A 101 -8.65 2.99 5.10
C VAL A 101 -9.05 4.28 4.39
N ALA A 102 -9.58 4.15 3.18
CA ALA A 102 -10.04 5.24 2.35
C ALA A 102 -11.02 4.70 1.29
N ASP A 103 -12.01 5.50 0.93
CA ASP A 103 -12.85 5.28 -0.25
C ASP A 103 -12.82 6.54 -1.13
N ASP A 104 -13.15 6.39 -2.41
CA ASP A 104 -13.13 7.42 -3.45
C ASP A 104 -11.74 8.00 -3.79
N VAL A 105 -11.09 8.68 -2.85
CA VAL A 105 -9.76 9.29 -3.03
C VAL A 105 -8.78 8.76 -1.98
N VAL A 106 -7.75 8.07 -2.46
CA VAL A 106 -6.64 7.55 -1.63
C VAL A 106 -5.44 8.47 -1.79
N PHE A 107 -5.03 9.12 -0.70
CA PHE A 107 -3.75 9.83 -0.65
C PHE A 107 -2.63 8.83 -0.40
N ILE A 108 -1.59 8.90 -1.21
CA ILE A 108 -0.45 7.97 -1.17
C ILE A 108 0.82 8.76 -0.91
N LYS A 109 1.62 8.29 0.03
CA LYS A 109 2.93 8.83 0.37
C LYS A 109 3.99 7.76 0.25
N ARG A 110 5.10 8.04 -0.42
CA ARG A 110 6.26 7.15 -0.47
C ARG A 110 7.22 7.43 0.69
N ARG A 111 7.42 6.46 1.56
CA ARG A 111 8.45 6.47 2.60
C ARG A 111 9.65 5.63 2.18
N GLY A 112 10.84 6.17 2.38
CA GLY A 112 12.07 5.54 1.89
C GLY A 112 12.02 5.34 0.37
N GLN A 113 12.57 4.21 -0.10
CA GLN A 113 12.65 3.92 -1.54
C GLN A 113 11.41 3.20 -2.09
N SER A 114 10.74 2.36 -1.30
CA SER A 114 9.73 1.42 -1.82
C SER A 114 8.44 1.29 -1.00
N VAL A 115 8.32 1.97 0.15
CA VAL A 115 7.15 1.80 1.00
C VAL A 115 6.09 2.84 0.67
N LEU A 116 4.95 2.39 0.14
CA LEU A 116 3.79 3.23 -0.11
C LEU A 116 2.86 3.19 1.11
N ILE A 117 2.48 4.35 1.63
CA ILE A 117 1.50 4.50 2.70
C ILE A 117 0.29 5.22 2.16
N GLY A 118 -0.86 4.55 2.17
CA GLY A 118 -2.15 5.10 1.80
C GLY A 118 -2.97 5.56 3.01
N TYR A 119 -3.77 6.61 2.83
CA TYR A 119 -4.68 7.16 3.83
C TYR A 119 -5.82 7.96 3.15
N GLY A 120 -6.95 8.08 3.85
CA GLY A 120 -8.10 8.85 3.37
C GLY A 120 -8.01 10.35 3.68
N ASN A 121 -8.99 11.10 3.20
CA ASN A 121 -9.17 12.51 3.55
C ASN A 121 -9.46 12.66 5.05
N GLN A 122 -8.80 13.59 5.75
CA GLN A 122 -9.04 13.82 7.18
C GLN A 122 -10.45 14.29 7.52
N MET A 123 -11.20 14.89 6.58
CA MET A 123 -12.60 15.27 6.82
C MET A 123 -13.57 14.12 6.55
N LEU A 124 -13.31 13.32 5.51
CA LEU A 124 -14.21 12.24 5.10
C LEU A 124 -13.90 10.90 5.79
N GLN A 125 -12.70 10.69 6.34
CA GLN A 125 -12.17 9.50 7.05
C GLN A 125 -12.99 8.20 6.97
N HIS A 126 -14.11 8.12 7.69
CA HIS A 126 -14.91 6.90 7.89
C HIS A 126 -16.24 6.93 7.11
N HIS A 127 -16.46 7.99 6.35
CA HIS A 127 -17.64 8.19 5.55
C HIS A 127 -17.49 7.56 4.17
N MET A 128 -18.56 6.95 3.70
CA MET A 128 -18.67 6.37 2.36
C MET A 128 -20.01 6.82 1.75
N GLU A 129 -19.99 7.18 0.46
CA GLU A 129 -21.22 7.45 -0.28
C GLU A 129 -21.71 6.16 -0.93
N ILE A 130 -22.94 5.75 -0.61
CA ILE A 130 -23.60 4.62 -1.25
C ILE A 130 -24.75 5.16 -2.11
N ARG A 131 -24.71 4.87 -3.41
CA ARG A 131 -25.75 5.30 -4.35
C ARG A 131 -27.12 4.75 -3.92
N GLY A 132 -28.10 5.64 -3.84
CA GLY A 132 -29.46 5.28 -3.41
C GLY A 132 -29.67 5.22 -1.89
N VAL A 133 -28.60 5.31 -1.08
CA VAL A 133 -28.67 5.35 0.38
C VAL A 133 -28.20 6.71 0.93
N GLY A 134 -27.12 7.26 0.38
CA GLY A 134 -26.48 8.49 0.84
C GLY A 134 -25.14 8.24 1.53
N ILE A 135 -24.67 9.22 2.30
CA ILE A 135 -23.39 9.14 3.03
C ILE A 135 -23.63 8.38 4.35
N ILE A 136 -22.81 7.35 4.59
CA ILE A 136 -22.84 6.54 5.80
C ILE A 136 -21.52 6.64 6.57
N ASP A 137 -21.57 6.55 7.91
CA ASP A 137 -20.38 6.45 8.77
C ASP A 137 -20.12 4.98 9.13
N LEU A 138 -19.03 4.42 8.59
CA LEU A 138 -18.66 3.03 8.84
C LEU A 138 -18.19 2.76 10.28
N ALA A 139 -17.59 3.76 10.94
CA ALA A 139 -17.17 3.59 12.33
C ALA A 139 -18.38 3.52 13.26
N ALA A 140 -19.43 4.29 12.97
CA ALA A 140 -20.69 4.25 13.70
C ALA A 140 -21.46 2.94 13.46
N LEU A 141 -21.49 2.45 12.22
CA LEU A 141 -22.25 1.25 11.84
C LEU A 141 -21.55 -0.07 12.22
N PHE A 142 -20.24 -0.18 11.99
CA PHE A 142 -19.49 -1.44 12.14
C PHE A 142 -18.46 -1.41 13.27
N GLY A 143 -18.37 -0.28 13.98
CA GLY A 143 -17.48 -0.04 15.11
C GLY A 143 -16.07 0.38 14.71
N ILE A 144 -15.28 0.85 15.68
CA ILE A 144 -13.91 1.36 15.46
C ILE A 144 -12.97 0.34 14.80
N ARG A 145 -13.28 -0.96 14.89
CA ARG A 145 -12.51 -2.04 14.26
C ARG A 145 -12.62 -2.05 12.73
N ALA A 146 -13.68 -1.47 12.17
CA ALA A 146 -13.99 -1.45 10.75
C ALA A 146 -13.20 -0.39 9.97
N VAL A 147 -12.46 0.47 10.65
CA VAL A 147 -11.76 1.60 10.04
C VAL A 147 -10.29 1.63 10.46
N ARG A 148 -9.44 2.23 9.62
CA ARG A 148 -8.01 2.37 9.88
C ARG A 148 -7.47 3.65 9.26
N MET A 149 -6.78 4.48 10.04
CA MET A 149 -6.33 5.81 9.57
C MET A 149 -5.34 5.78 8.39
N ARG A 150 -4.50 4.76 8.33
CA ARG A 150 -3.46 4.59 7.31
C ARG A 150 -3.04 3.14 7.22
N LYS A 151 -2.61 2.75 6.04
CA LYS A 151 -2.13 1.39 5.77
C LYS A 151 -1.04 1.44 4.71
N ARG A 152 -0.08 0.53 4.80
CA ARG A 152 0.86 0.32 3.68
C ARG A 152 0.06 -0.17 2.47
N ILE A 153 0.49 0.15 1.26
CA ILE A 153 -0.10 -0.43 0.07
C ILE A 153 0.83 -1.55 -0.36
N GLU A 154 0.32 -2.77 -0.31
CA GLU A 154 1.06 -3.99 -0.66
C GLU A 154 0.66 -4.52 -2.02
N VAL A 155 -0.61 -4.38 -2.43
CA VAL A 155 -1.13 -4.91 -3.71
C VAL A 155 -2.09 -3.91 -4.34
N GLU A 156 -1.96 -3.67 -5.65
CA GLU A 156 -3.00 -3.02 -6.46
C GLU A 156 -3.95 -4.10 -7.00
N VAL A 157 -5.26 -3.97 -6.72
CA VAL A 157 -6.30 -4.80 -7.32
C VAL A 157 -7.08 -3.98 -8.31
N ARG A 158 -6.86 -4.22 -9.61
CA ARG A 158 -7.52 -3.48 -10.67
C ARG A 158 -8.77 -4.20 -11.13
N LEU A 159 -9.91 -3.62 -10.81
CA LEU A 159 -11.20 -4.08 -11.33
C LEU A 159 -11.34 -3.64 -12.78
N LYS A 160 -11.69 -4.58 -13.65
CA LYS A 160 -11.97 -4.32 -15.07
C LYS A 160 -13.32 -4.91 -15.45
N ARG A 161 -14.03 -4.26 -16.38
CA ARG A 161 -15.21 -4.86 -17.00
C ARG A 161 -14.78 -6.05 -17.84
N TRP A 162 -15.58 -7.12 -17.80
CA TRP A 162 -15.37 -8.24 -18.70
C TRP A 162 -15.51 -7.79 -20.15
N SER A 163 -14.59 -8.24 -21.01
CA SER A 163 -14.64 -8.08 -22.46
C SER A 163 -14.17 -9.37 -23.08
N ASP A 164 -14.89 -9.86 -24.10
CA ASP A 164 -14.54 -11.08 -24.82
C ASP A 164 -13.31 -10.91 -25.73
N ASP A 165 -12.89 -9.65 -25.96
CA ASP A 165 -11.73 -9.28 -26.80
C ASP A 165 -10.38 -9.28 -26.05
N GLU A 166 -10.38 -9.39 -24.71
CA GLU A 166 -9.15 -9.53 -23.94
C GLU A 166 -8.89 -11.03 -23.68
N ASP A 167 -7.76 -11.55 -24.16
CA ASP A 167 -7.22 -12.85 -23.73
C ASP A 167 -6.93 -12.77 -22.22
N TYR A 168 -7.94 -13.05 -21.41
CA TYR A 168 -7.76 -13.33 -20.01
C TYR A 168 -6.98 -14.62 -19.93
N ASP A 169 -5.70 -14.52 -19.60
CA ASP A 169 -4.82 -15.67 -19.45
C ASP A 169 -5.49 -16.64 -18.48
N ARG A 170 -5.98 -17.77 -19.00
CA ARG A 170 -6.80 -18.74 -18.28
C ARG A 170 -5.98 -19.52 -17.24
N LEU A 171 -4.75 -19.08 -16.99
CA LEU A 171 -3.71 -19.70 -16.20
C LEU A 171 -3.26 -18.76 -15.07
N GLY A 172 -4.09 -18.59 -14.05
CA GLY A 172 -3.65 -18.10 -12.74
C GLY A 172 -3.77 -16.60 -12.47
N LEU A 173 -3.47 -16.24 -11.21
CA LEU A 173 -3.34 -14.86 -10.74
C LEU A 173 -2.02 -14.30 -11.26
N ASP A 174 -1.96 -13.93 -12.54
CA ASP A 174 -0.78 -13.29 -13.11
C ASP A 174 -0.59 -11.89 -12.50
N GLU A 175 0.38 -11.81 -11.60
CA GLU A 175 0.82 -10.58 -10.96
C GLU A 175 1.81 -9.87 -11.87
N LYS A 176 1.36 -8.78 -12.50
CA LYS A 176 2.26 -7.85 -13.18
C LYS A 176 2.73 -6.82 -12.15
N PRO A 177 3.95 -6.26 -12.24
CA PRO A 177 4.32 -5.13 -11.41
C PRO A 177 3.59 -3.86 -11.91
N THR A 178 3.23 -2.99 -10.98
CA THR A 178 2.75 -1.62 -11.23
C THR A 178 3.58 -0.65 -10.41
N THR A 179 3.75 0.57 -10.90
CA THR A 179 4.65 1.56 -10.29
C THR A 179 3.85 2.76 -9.81
N ILE A 180 3.90 3.04 -8.51
CA ILE A 180 3.28 4.22 -7.90
C ILE A 180 4.38 5.01 -7.18
N LEU A 181 4.54 6.30 -7.51
CA LEU A 181 5.62 7.14 -6.99
C LEU A 181 7.03 6.52 -7.16
N GLY A 182 7.24 5.70 -8.20
CA GLY A 182 8.51 4.99 -8.42
C GLY A 182 8.75 3.78 -7.52
N ALA A 183 7.77 3.36 -6.71
CA ALA A 183 7.80 2.10 -5.98
C ALA A 183 6.97 1.05 -6.72
N GLU A 184 7.55 -0.14 -6.92
CA GLU A 184 6.89 -1.27 -7.57
C GLU A 184 6.10 -2.10 -6.55
N ILE A 185 4.84 -2.41 -6.89
CA ILE A 185 3.98 -3.32 -6.14
C ILE A 185 3.32 -4.32 -7.11
N PRO A 186 2.88 -5.51 -6.63
CA PRO A 186 2.07 -6.41 -7.42
C PRO A 186 0.74 -5.79 -7.85
N LEU A 187 0.37 -6.01 -9.10
CA LEU A 187 -0.92 -5.69 -9.70
C LEU A 187 -1.65 -6.99 -10.05
N VAL A 188 -2.84 -7.16 -9.48
CA VAL A 188 -3.77 -8.23 -9.83
C VAL A 188 -4.97 -7.61 -10.53
N THR A 189 -5.24 -8.05 -11.76
CA THR A 189 -6.42 -7.60 -12.51
C THR A 189 -7.57 -8.57 -12.29
N VAL A 190 -8.71 -8.07 -11.81
CA VAL A 190 -9.90 -8.89 -11.53
C VAL A 190 -11.02 -8.46 -12.46
N PRO A 191 -11.50 -9.36 -13.34
CA PRO A 191 -12.68 -9.08 -14.13
C PRO A 191 -13.93 -9.10 -13.26
N VAL A 192 -14.78 -8.08 -13.45
CA VAL A 192 -16.10 -7.94 -12.83
C VAL A 192 -17.13 -8.56 -13.78
N ILE A 193 -17.73 -9.67 -13.34
CA ILE A 193 -18.75 -10.44 -14.04
C ILE A 193 -19.95 -10.58 -13.10
N PRO A 194 -21.20 -10.44 -13.58
CA PRO A 194 -22.38 -10.70 -12.76
C PRO A 194 -22.31 -12.07 -12.05
N GLY A 195 -22.62 -12.09 -10.75
CA GLY A 195 -22.58 -13.30 -9.92
C GLY A 195 -21.22 -13.64 -9.30
N LYS A 196 -20.13 -12.98 -9.71
CA LYS A 196 -18.81 -13.15 -9.08
C LYS A 196 -18.69 -12.27 -7.83
N ASN A 197 -18.45 -12.89 -6.67
CA ASN A 197 -18.17 -12.13 -5.45
C ASN A 197 -16.70 -11.65 -5.46
N ILE A 198 -16.50 -10.35 -5.71
CA ILE A 198 -15.18 -9.73 -5.80
C ILE A 198 -14.47 -9.70 -4.44
N SER A 199 -15.21 -9.54 -3.34
CA SER A 199 -14.67 -9.51 -1.98
C SER A 199 -14.03 -10.85 -1.60
N VAL A 200 -14.65 -11.98 -1.94
CA VAL A 200 -14.05 -13.32 -1.77
C VAL A 200 -12.76 -13.45 -2.58
N VAL A 201 -12.74 -12.94 -3.81
CA VAL A 201 -11.53 -12.96 -4.65
C VAL A 201 -10.44 -12.09 -4.03
N ALA A 202 -10.79 -10.93 -3.47
CA ALA A 202 -9.85 -10.07 -2.76
C ALA A 202 -9.25 -10.76 -1.53
N GLU A 203 -10.05 -11.49 -0.76
CA GLU A 203 -9.58 -12.32 0.35
C GLU A 203 -8.58 -13.39 -0.12
N VAL A 204 -8.86 -14.06 -1.24
CA VAL A 204 -7.94 -15.03 -1.85
C VAL A 204 -6.63 -14.37 -2.32
N ILE A 205 -6.70 -13.17 -2.90
CA ILE A 205 -5.52 -12.39 -3.29
C ILE A 205 -4.67 -12.06 -2.06
N ALA A 206 -5.27 -11.59 -0.97
CA ALA A 206 -4.57 -11.31 0.28
C ALA A 206 -3.90 -12.56 0.86
N MET A 207 -4.60 -13.70 0.89
CA MET A 207 -4.04 -14.96 1.34
C MET A 207 -2.88 -15.43 0.45
N ASN A 208 -3.01 -15.33 -0.87
CA ASN A 208 -1.94 -15.67 -1.81
C ASN A 208 -0.71 -14.78 -1.63
N PHE A 209 -0.91 -13.48 -1.42
CA PHE A 209 0.16 -12.54 -1.10
C PHE A 209 0.89 -12.92 0.20
N LEU A 210 0.14 -13.27 1.25
CA LEU A 210 0.73 -13.74 2.50
C LEU A 210 1.51 -15.05 2.31
N LEU A 211 0.96 -16.03 1.58
CA LEU A 211 1.66 -17.27 1.25
C LEU A 211 3.00 -17.03 0.57
N LYS A 212 3.05 -16.10 -0.39
CA LYS A 212 4.29 -15.70 -1.07
C LYS A 212 5.31 -15.08 -0.13
N ILE A 213 4.88 -14.24 0.82
CA ILE A 213 5.75 -13.69 1.86
C ILE A 213 6.34 -14.80 2.74
N TYR A 214 5.54 -15.82 3.07
CA TYR A 214 5.99 -16.99 3.83
C TYR A 214 6.79 -18.01 3.00
N GLY A 215 7.06 -17.72 1.73
CA GLY A 215 7.89 -18.58 0.86
C GLY A 215 7.14 -19.69 0.13
N TYR A 216 5.81 -19.74 0.21
CA TYR A 216 4.99 -20.70 -0.53
C TYR A 216 4.71 -20.16 -1.94
N ARG A 217 5.30 -20.80 -2.96
CA ARG A 217 5.03 -20.51 -4.38
C ARG A 217 4.02 -21.52 -4.93
N THR A 218 2.75 -21.23 -4.70
CA THR A 218 1.60 -22.06 -5.12
C THR A 218 1.59 -22.46 -6.60
N PRO A 219 1.93 -21.59 -7.58
CA PRO A 219 1.94 -21.98 -9.00
C PRO A 219 3.08 -22.94 -9.35
N GLU A 220 4.27 -22.76 -8.77
CA GLU A 220 5.43 -23.61 -9.03
C GLU A 220 5.24 -25.00 -8.41
N GLU A 221 4.70 -25.07 -7.18
CA GLU A 221 4.36 -26.35 -6.55
C GLU A 221 3.22 -27.07 -7.28
N PHE A 222 2.22 -26.33 -7.76
CA PHE A 222 1.14 -26.89 -8.55
C PHE A 222 1.64 -27.41 -9.90
N ASN A 223 2.47 -26.64 -10.62
CA ASN A 223 3.06 -27.06 -11.89
C ASN A 223 3.98 -28.28 -11.70
N ARG A 224 4.77 -28.31 -10.61
CA ARG A 224 5.56 -29.48 -10.22
C ARG A 224 4.67 -30.70 -9.98
N ARG A 225 3.59 -30.58 -9.20
CA ARG A 225 2.64 -31.69 -8.95
C ARG A 225 1.91 -32.13 -10.22
N LEU A 226 1.56 -31.20 -11.11
CA LEU A 226 0.96 -31.50 -12.41
C LEU A 226 1.92 -32.28 -13.29
N GLN A 227 3.17 -31.82 -13.41
CA GLN A 227 4.23 -32.53 -14.13
C GLN A 227 4.47 -33.91 -13.54
N GLU A 228 4.57 -34.04 -12.22
CA GLU A 228 4.69 -35.33 -11.54
C GLU A 228 3.48 -36.25 -11.83
N SER A 229 2.26 -35.71 -11.87
CA SER A 229 1.06 -36.49 -12.18
C SER A 229 0.95 -36.90 -13.66
N MET A 230 1.41 -36.04 -14.58
CA MET A 230 1.49 -36.34 -16.01
C MET A 230 2.58 -37.38 -16.30
N GLN A 231 3.74 -37.24 -15.65
CA GLN A 231 4.85 -38.20 -15.73
C GLN A 231 4.41 -39.58 -15.23
N LYS A 232 3.73 -39.65 -14.07
CA LYS A 232 3.17 -40.91 -13.53
C LYS A 232 2.14 -41.56 -14.45
N LYS A 233 1.29 -40.77 -15.11
CA LYS A 233 0.34 -41.31 -16.11
C LYS A 233 1.04 -41.83 -17.36
N PHE A 234 2.12 -41.17 -17.79
CA PHE A 234 2.92 -41.58 -18.94
C PHE A 234 3.72 -42.86 -18.66
N GLU A 235 4.25 -43.00 -17.45
CA GLU A 235 4.94 -44.23 -16.99
C GLU A 235 3.95 -45.39 -16.84
N ALA A 236 2.76 -45.17 -16.26
CA ALA A 236 1.74 -46.20 -16.12
C ALA A 236 1.25 -46.76 -17.47
N GLY A 237 1.10 -45.92 -18.50
CA GLY A 237 0.73 -46.38 -19.85
C GLY A 237 1.83 -47.18 -20.55
N ARG A 238 3.11 -46.95 -20.22
CA ARG A 238 4.23 -47.70 -20.80
C ARG A 238 4.36 -49.12 -20.27
N PHE A 239 4.01 -49.34 -18.99
CA PHE A 239 3.99 -50.68 -18.40
C PHE A 239 2.81 -51.52 -18.92
N GLU A 240 1.69 -50.91 -19.31
CA GLU A 240 0.59 -51.64 -19.95
C GLU A 240 0.92 -52.10 -21.38
N ASP A 241 1.73 -51.34 -22.12
CA ASP A 241 2.15 -51.70 -23.48
C ASP A 241 3.27 -52.78 -23.50
N GLU A 242 4.14 -52.84 -22.48
CA GLU A 242 5.21 -53.86 -22.38
C GLU A 242 4.71 -55.23 -21.89
N ASP A 243 3.58 -55.30 -21.18
CA ASP A 243 2.97 -56.56 -20.72
C ASP A 243 2.09 -57.26 -21.80
N THR A 244 2.02 -56.69 -23.01
CA THR A 244 1.19 -57.20 -24.12
C THR A 244 2.00 -57.72 -25.34
N GLU A 245 3.33 -57.88 -25.23
CA GLU A 245 4.17 -58.58 -26.24
C GLU A 245 4.56 -60.01 -25.83
#